data_AF-A0A2D6XKK7-F1
#
_entry.id   AF-A0A2D6XKK7-F1
#
_cell.length_a   1.000
_cell.length_b   1.000
_cell.length_c   1.000
_cell.angle_alpha   90.00
_cell.angle_beta   90.00
_cell.angle_gamma   90.00
#
_symmetry.space_group_name_H-M   'P 1'
#
loop_
_entity.id
_entity.type
_entity.pdbx_description
1 polymer ?
#
loop_
_entity_poly.entity_id
_entity_poly.type
_entity_poly.pdbx_seq_one_letter_code
_entity_poly.pdbx_strand_id
1 'polypeptide(L)'
;MAYQNVGTPKFYIDSFGFLETINYPLDFNPSDLHRLLPVFVNNSPIGYITYYFPVTFLGNYSFIAVLGHSLHTNNVDYELVDPEANNIDLSNVVNGTTTSGYDGFSISTFNGTDQSYLYLIFGTGASPVGNIGSAIIGTYYEMPNAPDLSLTISREYDGTKTFTTDSGSSMSNTMWSKPPKWGDLGAWELGDSNPSLAKSGRRTWDLKFSYVDDGDLFGSNQMLSKTINTFTGLETSDYTVGWVEVAWTGDCFTPTANGYETFDEVSRTGFHAFHHQAPGGSTAGTAATINIISGVLYRVTFNLSLDLSSFPSGIAPDIDLKHSVGGQSITVEGAQRAIDGSNEFIFTANDTDTTSSLVFLHYYGEESSLFTVSDIFIETGTDITGIDEGFNYNLLTDINFFSQVWHKTLGGTLPFIFQPDSSNNNPDQFAICKFKDNSLKATQSAFNVYDISLSLEEVW
;
A
#
# COMPACT_ATOMS: atom_id res chain seq x y z
N MET A 1 -33.43 9.87 13.17
CA MET A 1 -32.85 10.88 12.25
C MET A 1 -31.71 10.20 11.54
N ALA A 2 -31.77 10.07 10.21
CA ALA A 2 -30.65 9.56 9.43
C ALA A 2 -29.54 10.63 9.44
N TYR A 3 -28.34 10.25 9.89
CA TYR A 3 -27.16 11.11 9.77
C TYR A 3 -26.88 11.29 8.27
N GLN A 4 -26.98 12.51 7.75
CA GLN A 4 -26.95 12.78 6.31
C GLN A 4 -25.53 12.96 5.75
N ASN A 5 -24.50 13.01 6.60
CA ASN A 5 -23.10 12.92 6.20
C ASN A 5 -22.49 11.73 6.95
N VAL A 6 -22.27 10.63 6.24
CA VAL A 6 -21.45 9.53 6.75
C VAL A 6 -20.05 9.75 6.19
N GLY A 7 -19.10 10.08 7.06
CA GLY A 7 -17.70 10.21 6.65
C GLY A 7 -17.05 8.86 6.39
N THR A 8 -15.76 8.88 6.06
CA THR A 8 -14.92 7.68 5.94
C THR A 8 -14.65 7.12 7.35
N PRO A 9 -15.05 5.87 7.65
CA PRO A 9 -14.82 5.31 8.97
C PRO A 9 -13.35 4.94 9.16
N LYS A 10 -12.91 5.04 10.41
CA LYS A 10 -11.54 4.75 10.85
C LYS A 10 -11.55 3.70 11.97
N PHE A 11 -10.66 2.75 11.84
CA PHE A 11 -10.45 1.63 12.76
C PHE A 11 -9.07 1.78 13.40
N TYR A 12 -9.01 1.88 14.72
CA TYR A 12 -7.74 1.93 15.45
C TYR A 12 -7.55 0.59 16.18
N ILE A 13 -6.54 -0.15 15.75
CA ILE A 13 -6.34 -1.54 16.13
C ILE A 13 -5.22 -1.63 17.16
N ASP A 14 -5.54 -2.24 18.31
CA ASP A 14 -4.56 -2.51 19.36
C ASP A 14 -3.60 -3.61 18.91
N SER A 15 -2.51 -3.17 18.29
CA SER A 15 -1.46 -4.05 17.77
C SER A 15 -0.79 -4.84 18.89
N PHE A 16 -0.77 -4.31 20.11
CA PHE A 16 -0.14 -4.93 21.27
C PHE A 16 -1.00 -6.03 21.86
N GLY A 17 -2.31 -5.80 21.98
CA GLY A 17 -3.27 -6.85 22.33
C GLY A 17 -3.27 -8.01 21.33
N PHE A 18 -3.05 -7.72 20.05
CA PHE A 18 -2.82 -8.76 19.04
C PHE A 18 -1.53 -9.55 19.30
N LEU A 19 -0.39 -8.87 19.48
CA LEU A 19 0.90 -9.50 19.75
C LEU A 19 0.86 -10.39 21.02
N GLU A 20 0.20 -9.92 22.08
CA GLU A 20 -0.01 -10.70 23.31
C GLU A 20 -0.80 -11.98 23.02
N THR A 21 -1.86 -11.88 22.22
CA THR A 21 -2.72 -13.04 21.91
C THR A 21 -2.01 -14.09 21.06
N ILE A 22 -1.07 -13.69 20.19
CA ILE A 22 -0.22 -14.64 19.45
C ILE A 22 1.01 -15.09 20.24
N ASN A 23 1.09 -14.75 21.54
CA ASN A 23 2.17 -15.10 22.45
C ASN A 23 3.55 -14.59 21.97
N TYR A 24 3.58 -13.40 21.36
CA TYR A 24 4.83 -12.71 21.08
C TYR A 24 5.47 -12.28 22.41
N PRO A 25 6.79 -12.47 22.60
CA PRO A 25 7.47 -12.09 23.83
C PRO A 25 7.51 -10.56 23.94
N LEU A 26 6.65 -10.01 24.78
CA LEU A 26 6.59 -8.59 25.04
C LEU A 26 7.13 -8.32 26.45
N ASP A 27 8.23 -7.57 26.54
CA ASP A 27 8.78 -7.15 27.83
C ASP A 27 8.12 -5.84 28.26
N PHE A 28 7.04 -5.92 29.04
CA PHE A 28 6.33 -4.73 29.53
C PHE A 28 6.72 -4.31 30.93
N ASN A 29 6.82 -2.99 31.11
CA ASN A 29 6.80 -2.38 32.42
C ASN A 29 6.00 -1.07 32.37
N PRO A 30 4.81 -0.98 33.00
CA PRO A 30 4.04 -2.03 33.68
C PRO A 30 3.04 -2.77 32.76
N SER A 31 2.91 -4.09 32.92
CA SER A 31 2.04 -4.96 32.09
C SER A 31 0.55 -4.59 32.10
N ASP A 32 0.08 -3.88 33.14
CA ASP A 32 -1.36 -3.69 33.38
C ASP A 32 -1.96 -2.48 32.63
N LEU A 33 -1.12 -1.67 31.97
CA LEU A 33 -1.57 -0.46 31.26
C LEU A 33 -1.95 -0.69 29.80
N HIS A 34 -1.71 -1.88 29.23
CA HIS A 34 -1.93 -2.14 27.80
C HIS A 34 -3.26 -2.85 27.56
N ARG A 35 -4.38 -2.15 27.79
CA ARG A 35 -5.73 -2.70 27.54
C ARG A 35 -6.69 -1.63 27.05
N LEU A 36 -7.46 -1.95 26.02
CA LEU A 36 -8.55 -1.07 25.53
C LEU A 36 -9.55 -0.66 26.62
N LEU A 37 -9.72 -1.49 27.65
CA LEU A 37 -10.53 -1.15 28.82
C LEU A 37 -9.61 -0.78 30.00
N PRO A 38 -9.57 0.49 30.43
CA PRO A 38 -8.80 0.90 31.59
C PRO A 38 -9.50 0.39 32.87
N VAL A 39 -9.02 -0.74 33.41
CA VAL A 39 -9.63 -1.39 34.58
C VAL A 39 -9.12 -0.78 35.89
N PHE A 40 -7.91 -0.23 35.91
CA PHE A 40 -7.31 0.38 37.09
C PHE A 40 -6.49 1.62 36.73
N VAL A 41 -6.73 2.70 37.47
CA VAL A 41 -5.94 3.91 37.39
C VAL A 41 -4.68 3.70 38.23
N ASN A 42 -3.51 3.70 37.58
CA ASN A 42 -2.25 3.65 38.29
C ASN A 42 -1.93 5.03 38.87
N ASN A 43 -1.90 5.12 40.21
CA ASN A 43 -1.49 6.32 40.95
C ASN A 43 0.03 6.36 41.19
N SER A 44 0.80 5.44 40.60
CA SER A 44 2.26 5.40 40.72
C SER A 44 2.90 6.34 39.70
N PRO A 45 4.00 7.03 40.04
CA PRO A 45 4.73 7.87 39.09
C PRO A 45 5.36 6.98 38.00
N ILE A 46 4.66 6.84 36.88
CA ILE A 46 5.15 6.13 35.70
C ILE A 46 5.90 7.16 34.85
N GLY A 47 7.21 7.26 35.03
CA GLY A 47 8.01 8.22 34.26
C GLY A 47 8.00 7.94 32.76
N TYR A 48 7.96 6.65 32.38
CA TYR A 48 7.85 6.23 30.99
C TYR A 48 7.29 4.79 30.91
N ILE A 49 6.78 4.44 29.74
CA ILE A 49 6.37 3.09 29.35
C ILE A 49 7.22 2.70 28.13
N THR A 50 7.77 1.49 28.13
CA THR A 50 8.52 0.95 26.99
C THR A 50 7.68 -0.06 26.22
N TYR A 51 7.60 0.11 24.91
CA TYR A 51 6.90 -0.77 23.98
C TYR A 51 7.91 -1.52 23.14
N TYR A 52 7.92 -2.85 23.20
CA TYR A 52 8.75 -3.70 22.32
C TYR A 52 7.90 -4.37 21.26
N PHE A 53 8.35 -4.37 20.00
CA PHE A 53 7.60 -4.92 18.88
C PHE A 53 8.55 -5.32 17.73
N PRO A 54 8.12 -6.18 16.79
CA PRO A 54 8.93 -6.48 15.60
C PRO A 54 9.23 -5.21 14.79
N VAL A 55 10.44 -5.08 14.27
CA VAL A 55 10.80 -4.00 13.32
C VAL A 55 9.77 -3.95 12.18
N THR A 56 9.41 -2.76 11.72
CA THR A 56 8.37 -2.48 10.70
C THR A 56 6.92 -2.82 11.07
N PHE A 57 6.65 -3.28 12.30
CA PHE A 57 5.28 -3.64 12.69
C PHE A 57 4.36 -2.43 12.86
N LEU A 58 4.92 -1.29 13.30
CA LEU A 58 4.26 0.01 13.30
C LEU A 58 4.63 0.74 12.01
N GLY A 59 3.74 0.70 11.01
CA GLY A 59 3.92 1.38 9.73
C GLY A 59 3.49 2.85 9.75
N ASN A 60 3.41 3.48 8.57
CA ASN A 60 3.05 4.91 8.40
C ASN A 60 1.68 5.31 9.00
N TYR A 61 0.81 4.33 9.26
CA TYR A 61 -0.50 4.54 9.85
C TYR A 61 -0.54 4.03 11.28
N SER A 62 0.20 4.70 12.17
CA SER A 62 0.26 4.33 13.58
C SER A 62 -0.44 5.35 14.48
N PHE A 63 -0.93 4.89 15.63
CA PHE A 63 -1.58 5.73 16.62
C PHE A 63 -1.18 5.34 18.03
N ILE A 64 -1.38 6.28 18.94
CA ILE A 64 -1.28 6.10 20.37
C ILE A 64 -2.53 6.67 21.03
N ALA A 65 -3.09 5.93 21.98
CA ALA A 65 -4.23 6.35 22.77
C ALA A 65 -3.92 6.20 24.26
N VAL A 66 -4.12 7.27 25.02
CA VAL A 66 -4.03 7.28 26.48
C VAL A 66 -5.45 7.43 27.01
N LEU A 67 -5.94 6.45 27.76
CA LEU A 67 -7.33 6.38 28.21
C LEU A 67 -7.43 6.49 29.73
N GLY A 68 -8.46 7.18 30.21
CA GLY A 68 -8.71 7.39 31.63
C GLY A 68 -7.59 8.16 32.33
N HIS A 69 -7.10 9.24 31.72
CA HIS A 69 -5.97 10.00 32.26
C HIS A 69 -6.37 11.32 32.92
N SER A 70 -5.51 11.83 33.81
CA SER A 70 -5.63 13.16 34.47
C SER A 70 -4.48 14.11 34.11
N LEU A 71 -4.06 14.05 32.85
CA LEU A 71 -2.88 14.77 32.37
C LEU A 71 -3.09 16.30 32.42
N HIS A 72 -4.30 16.79 32.15
CA HIS A 72 -4.61 18.22 32.17
C HIS A 72 -4.55 18.77 33.59
N THR A 73 -5.23 18.12 34.54
CA THR A 73 -5.23 18.55 35.96
C THR A 73 -3.82 18.59 36.55
N ASN A 74 -2.95 17.67 36.12
CA ASN A 74 -1.56 17.62 36.61
C ASN A 74 -0.58 18.44 35.75
N ASN A 75 -1.04 19.09 34.69
CA ASN A 75 -0.21 19.84 33.73
C ASN A 75 0.95 18.98 33.20
N VAL A 76 0.63 17.75 32.80
CA VAL A 76 1.54 16.75 32.24
C VAL A 76 1.14 16.51 30.79
N ASP A 77 2.14 16.26 29.95
CA ASP A 77 1.96 15.83 28.56
C ASP A 77 2.53 14.45 28.35
N TYR A 78 2.23 13.85 27.21
CA TYR A 78 2.92 12.65 26.76
C TYR A 78 3.66 12.88 25.45
N GLU A 79 4.81 12.24 25.32
CA GLU A 79 5.64 12.25 24.12
C GLU A 79 6.04 10.82 23.77
N LEU A 80 6.25 10.57 22.48
CA LEU A 80 6.73 9.30 21.97
C LEU A 80 8.17 9.51 21.49
N VAL A 81 9.08 8.68 21.97
CA VAL A 81 10.51 8.83 21.75
C VAL A 81 11.10 7.51 21.26
N ASP A 82 12.01 7.60 20.31
CA ASP A 82 12.73 6.45 19.77
C ASP A 82 13.90 6.00 20.70
N PRO A 83 14.56 4.87 20.39
CA PRO A 83 15.75 4.39 21.10
C PRO A 83 16.91 5.38 21.22
N GLU A 84 17.01 6.32 20.28
CA GLU A 84 18.07 7.32 20.16
C GLU A 84 17.72 8.64 20.86
N ALA A 85 16.60 8.67 21.59
CA ALA A 85 16.03 9.84 22.23
C ALA A 85 15.54 10.94 21.26
N ASN A 86 15.23 10.58 20.01
CA ASN A 86 14.57 11.48 19.08
C ASN A 86 13.06 11.45 19.31
N ASN A 87 12.45 12.64 19.37
CA ASN A 87 11.01 12.77 19.47
C ASN A 87 10.33 12.35 18.16
N ILE A 88 9.28 11.55 18.28
CA ILE A 88 8.40 11.19 17.18
C ILE A 88 7.29 12.22 17.09
N ASP A 89 7.12 12.80 15.90
CA ASP A 89 6.10 13.80 15.64
C ASP A 89 4.70 13.19 15.76
N LEU A 90 3.99 13.62 16.80
CA LEU A 90 2.61 13.25 17.05
C LEU A 90 1.67 14.29 16.42
N SER A 91 0.65 13.80 15.72
CA SER A 91 -0.47 14.59 15.21
C SER A 91 -1.69 14.39 16.10
N ASN A 92 -2.24 15.48 16.63
CA ASN A 92 -3.42 15.44 17.48
C ASN A 92 -4.65 14.94 16.73
N VAL A 93 -5.30 13.88 17.24
CA VAL A 93 -6.66 13.49 16.84
C VAL A 93 -7.66 14.05 17.84
N VAL A 94 -7.51 13.68 19.11
CA VAL A 94 -8.32 14.18 20.23
C VAL A 94 -7.41 14.42 21.40
N ASN A 95 -7.39 15.65 21.92
CA ASN A 95 -6.75 15.96 23.20
C ASN A 95 -5.27 15.48 23.30
N GLY A 96 -4.61 15.24 22.18
CA GLY A 96 -3.23 14.80 22.07
C GLY A 96 -2.32 15.95 21.65
N THR A 97 -1.04 15.89 22.00
CA THR A 97 -0.01 16.94 21.80
C THR A 97 -0.05 18.12 22.78
N THR A 98 1.05 18.90 22.78
CA THR A 98 1.49 19.90 23.78
C THR A 98 0.35 20.56 24.57
N THR A 99 0.28 20.23 25.86
CA THR A 99 -0.80 20.45 26.82
C THR A 99 -2.12 19.77 26.44
N SER A 100 -2.37 18.59 27.02
CA SER A 100 -3.72 18.02 27.03
C SER A 100 -4.69 19.08 27.57
N GLY A 101 -5.72 19.39 26.79
CA GLY A 101 -6.69 20.43 27.12
C GLY A 101 -7.69 20.01 28.19
N TYR A 102 -7.86 18.71 28.38
CA TYR A 102 -8.83 18.11 29.31
C TYR A 102 -8.33 16.78 29.87
N ASP A 103 -8.86 16.37 31.02
CA ASP A 103 -8.75 14.99 31.51
C ASP A 103 -9.73 14.08 30.75
N GLY A 104 -9.48 12.77 30.79
CA GLY A 104 -10.32 11.76 30.14
C GLY A 104 -9.53 10.85 29.21
N PHE A 105 -9.46 11.19 27.94
CA PHE A 105 -8.70 10.43 26.95
C PHE A 105 -8.00 11.32 25.94
N SER A 106 -6.93 10.79 25.35
CA SER A 106 -6.16 11.42 24.29
C SER A 106 -5.84 10.40 23.22
N ILE A 107 -5.91 10.82 21.95
CA ILE A 107 -5.50 10.04 20.79
C ILE A 107 -4.61 10.92 19.91
N SER A 108 -3.45 10.39 19.54
CA SER A 108 -2.57 10.99 18.54
C SER A 108 -2.19 9.96 17.48
N THR A 109 -1.93 10.41 16.25
CA THR A 109 -1.37 9.59 15.17
C THR A 109 0.08 9.97 14.91
N PHE A 110 0.85 9.03 14.36
CA PHE A 110 2.24 9.27 13.97
C PHE A 110 2.62 8.36 12.82
N ASN A 111 3.67 8.74 12.09
CA ASN A 111 4.30 7.85 11.12
C ASN A 111 5.16 6.85 11.86
N GLY A 112 5.06 5.58 11.48
CA GLY A 112 5.78 4.47 12.10
C GLY A 112 7.29 4.64 12.16
N THR A 113 7.94 3.65 12.78
CA THR A 113 9.38 3.66 13.00
C THR A 113 9.98 2.32 12.59
N ASP A 114 11.20 2.36 12.07
CA ASP A 114 12.00 1.17 11.79
C ASP A 114 12.69 0.62 13.06
N GLN A 115 12.35 1.16 14.22
CA GLN A 115 12.89 0.76 15.51
C GLN A 115 12.13 -0.44 16.08
N SER A 116 12.80 -1.26 16.90
CA SER A 116 12.19 -2.42 17.57
C SER A 116 11.50 -2.08 18.89
N TYR A 117 11.64 -0.84 19.37
CA TYR A 117 10.98 -0.38 20.58
C TYR A 117 10.80 1.13 20.60
N LEU A 118 9.86 1.59 21.43
CA LEU A 118 9.53 3.00 21.65
C LEU A 118 9.32 3.30 23.14
N TYR A 119 9.58 4.55 23.52
CA TYR A 119 9.27 5.06 24.85
C TYR A 119 8.09 6.02 24.78
N LEU A 120 7.05 5.76 25.55
CA LEU A 120 6.02 6.75 25.88
C LEU A 120 6.39 7.40 27.20
N ILE A 121 6.74 8.67 27.16
CA ILE A 121 7.18 9.43 28.33
C ILE A 121 6.04 10.34 28.76
N PHE A 122 5.81 10.45 30.08
CA PHE A 122 4.82 11.35 30.64
C PHE A 122 5.51 12.49 31.41
N GLY A 123 5.45 13.68 30.85
CA GLY A 123 6.03 14.90 31.40
C GLY A 123 7.55 14.95 31.35
N THR A 124 8.10 16.16 31.54
CA THR A 124 9.54 16.42 31.54
C THR A 124 10.04 16.67 32.97
N GLY A 125 10.00 15.67 33.85
CA GLY A 125 10.59 15.79 35.19
C GLY A 125 9.97 14.92 36.29
N ALA A 126 10.48 15.07 37.52
CA ALA A 126 10.06 14.31 38.71
C ALA A 126 8.70 14.74 39.32
N SER A 127 7.85 15.42 38.55
CA SER A 127 6.48 15.77 38.99
C SER A 127 5.62 14.51 39.06
N PRO A 128 4.60 14.46 39.96
CA PRO A 128 3.68 13.35 40.00
C PRO A 128 3.00 13.21 38.63
N VAL A 129 3.25 12.07 38.01
CA VAL A 129 2.60 11.70 36.76
C VAL A 129 1.11 11.58 37.07
N GLY A 130 0.28 12.24 36.27
CA GLY A 130 -1.16 12.13 36.43
C GLY A 130 -1.61 10.67 36.38
N ASN A 131 -2.74 10.40 37.02
CA ASN A 131 -3.43 9.13 36.91
C ASN A 131 -3.58 8.72 35.44
N ILE A 132 -3.22 7.49 35.08
CA ILE A 132 -3.42 6.90 33.75
C ILE A 132 -4.13 5.56 33.93
N GLY A 133 -5.24 5.37 33.20
CA GLY A 133 -5.98 4.11 33.18
C GLY A 133 -5.39 3.09 32.19
N SER A 134 -5.03 3.53 31.00
CA SER A 134 -4.46 2.68 29.94
C SER A 134 -3.67 3.51 28.92
N ALA A 135 -2.69 2.89 28.28
CA ALA A 135 -1.93 3.43 27.16
C ALA A 135 -1.75 2.37 26.06
N ILE A 136 -2.28 2.63 24.88
CA ILE A 136 -2.37 1.70 23.75
C ILE A 136 -1.60 2.29 22.59
N ILE A 137 -0.82 1.46 21.91
CA ILE A 137 -0.15 1.80 20.67
C ILE A 137 -0.54 0.77 19.61
N GLY A 138 -0.74 1.23 18.38
CA GLY A 138 -1.07 0.31 17.31
C GLY A 138 -1.18 0.99 15.96
N THR A 139 -1.85 0.31 15.04
CA THR A 139 -2.07 0.79 13.67
C THR A 139 -3.52 1.22 13.47
N TYR A 140 -3.75 2.19 12.61
CA TYR A 140 -5.09 2.56 12.19
C TYR A 140 -5.29 2.31 10.70
N TYR A 141 -6.53 2.07 10.31
CA TYR A 141 -6.94 1.90 8.92
C TYR A 141 -8.16 2.78 8.66
N GLU A 142 -8.11 3.56 7.59
CA GLU A 142 -9.22 4.39 7.11
C GLU A 142 -9.76 3.77 5.83
N MET A 143 -11.08 3.60 5.75
CA MET A 143 -11.69 3.06 4.53
C MET A 143 -11.48 4.03 3.35
N PRO A 144 -11.21 3.51 2.13
CA PRO A 144 -10.97 4.35 0.95
C PRO A 144 -12.17 5.22 0.56
N ASN A 145 -13.38 4.79 0.94
CA ASN A 145 -14.62 5.52 0.73
C ASN A 145 -15.56 5.43 1.94
N ALA A 146 -16.48 6.39 2.02
CA ALA A 146 -17.58 6.34 2.98
C ALA A 146 -18.50 5.14 2.68
N PRO A 147 -19.12 4.53 3.70
CA PRO A 147 -20.09 3.48 3.48
C PRO A 147 -21.28 3.99 2.67
N ASP A 148 -21.96 3.07 1.99
CA ASP A 148 -23.21 3.33 1.29
C ASP A 148 -24.20 4.03 2.24
N LEU A 149 -25.12 4.83 1.69
CA LEU A 149 -26.07 5.73 2.38
C LEU A 149 -26.95 5.08 3.48
N SER A 150 -26.81 3.78 3.73
CA SER A 150 -27.53 2.98 4.72
C SER A 150 -26.76 2.71 6.01
N LEU A 151 -25.86 3.61 6.47
CA LEU A 151 -25.32 3.48 7.84
C LEU A 151 -26.48 3.50 8.84
N THR A 152 -26.73 2.35 9.48
CA THR A 152 -27.76 2.23 10.49
C THR A 152 -27.10 2.17 11.86
N ILE A 153 -27.35 3.20 12.68
CA ILE A 153 -26.94 3.21 14.09
C ILE A 153 -28.17 2.86 14.93
N SER A 154 -28.16 1.71 15.59
CA SER A 154 -29.16 1.37 16.60
C SER A 154 -28.60 1.56 18.01
N ARG A 155 -29.43 2.06 18.93
CA ARG A 155 -29.13 2.07 20.36
C ARG A 155 -30.02 1.05 21.06
N GLU A 156 -29.42 0.01 21.60
CA GLU A 156 -30.12 -1.01 22.36
C GLU A 156 -30.09 -0.65 23.86
N TYR A 157 -31.27 -0.69 24.47
CA TYR A 157 -31.47 -0.60 25.93
C TYR A 157 -31.98 -1.95 26.48
N ASP A 158 -31.64 -3.04 25.78
CA ASP A 158 -32.23 -4.35 25.98
C ASP A 158 -31.62 -5.06 27.19
N GLY A 159 -32.00 -4.60 28.39
CA GLY A 159 -31.57 -5.15 29.66
C GLY A 159 -32.46 -4.88 30.84
N THR A 160 -33.67 -4.41 30.58
CA THR A 160 -34.65 -4.15 31.62
C THR A 160 -35.37 -5.44 31.97
N LYS A 161 -34.77 -6.25 32.84
CA LYS A 161 -35.47 -7.41 33.40
C LYS A 161 -36.51 -6.90 34.38
N THR A 162 -37.77 -7.04 34.01
CA THR A 162 -38.90 -6.79 34.92
C THR A 162 -39.29 -8.12 35.58
N PHE A 163 -39.30 -8.15 36.92
CA PHE A 163 -39.91 -9.24 37.66
C PHE A 163 -41.01 -8.67 38.55
N THR A 164 -42.14 -9.37 38.62
CA THR A 164 -43.23 -9.03 39.51
C THR A 164 -43.02 -9.79 40.81
N THR A 165 -43.00 -9.07 41.94
CA THR A 165 -42.96 -9.70 43.27
C THR A 165 -44.27 -10.44 43.54
N ASP A 166 -44.26 -11.44 44.43
CA ASP A 166 -45.48 -12.15 44.84
C ASP A 166 -46.57 -11.24 45.45
N SER A 167 -46.21 -10.00 45.81
CA SER A 167 -47.10 -8.94 46.27
C SER A 167 -47.70 -8.06 45.14
N GLY A 168 -47.42 -8.37 43.87
CA GLY A 168 -47.92 -7.63 42.71
C GLY A 168 -47.15 -6.36 42.34
N SER A 169 -45.97 -6.11 42.92
CA SER A 169 -45.14 -4.96 42.59
C SER A 169 -44.12 -5.32 41.49
N SER A 170 -44.04 -4.53 40.42
CA SER A 170 -43.04 -4.74 39.37
C SER A 170 -41.72 -4.05 39.74
N MET A 171 -40.62 -4.81 39.80
CA MET A 171 -39.27 -4.28 39.90
C MET A 171 -38.58 -4.44 38.54
N SER A 172 -38.05 -3.35 37.99
CA SER A 172 -37.29 -3.33 36.75
C SER A 172 -35.81 -3.11 37.06
N ASN A 173 -34.94 -4.04 36.69
CA ASN A 173 -33.50 -3.81 36.71
C ASN A 173 -33.04 -3.49 35.29
N THR A 174 -32.65 -2.25 35.04
CA THR A 174 -32.11 -1.77 33.75
C THR A 174 -30.60 -2.02 33.71
N MET A 175 -30.16 -3.04 32.99
CA MET A 175 -28.74 -3.21 32.65
C MET A 175 -28.36 -2.17 31.56
N TRP A 176 -27.07 -1.80 31.48
CA TRP A 176 -26.51 -0.90 30.43
C TRP A 176 -27.00 0.55 30.46
N SER A 177 -27.45 1.04 31.62
CA SER A 177 -27.88 2.43 31.77
C SER A 177 -26.75 3.46 31.67
N LYS A 178 -25.50 3.05 31.91
CA LYS A 178 -24.30 3.91 31.85
C LYS A 178 -23.07 3.08 31.42
N PRO A 179 -22.15 3.64 30.62
CA PRO A 179 -20.86 3.02 30.32
C PRO A 179 -20.02 2.92 31.61
N PRO A 180 -18.99 2.05 31.64
CA PRO A 180 -18.00 2.07 32.69
C PRO A 180 -17.29 3.42 32.73
N LYS A 181 -16.78 3.75 33.90
CA LYS A 181 -15.95 4.93 34.10
C LYS A 181 -14.49 4.59 33.90
N TRP A 182 -13.74 5.54 33.36
CA TRP A 182 -12.29 5.50 33.22
C TRP A 182 -11.69 6.46 34.26
N GLY A 183 -11.66 6.02 35.52
CA GLY A 183 -11.40 6.90 36.66
C GLY A 183 -12.66 7.70 37.05
N ASP A 184 -12.57 9.02 37.04
CA ASP A 184 -13.67 9.90 37.48
C ASP A 184 -14.71 10.16 36.38
N LEU A 185 -14.30 10.09 35.11
CA LEU A 185 -15.10 10.36 33.92
C LEU A 185 -15.65 9.07 33.29
N GLY A 186 -16.75 9.17 32.53
CA GLY A 186 -17.25 8.09 31.70
C GLY A 186 -16.33 7.79 30.51
N ALA A 187 -16.47 6.61 29.91
CA ALA A 187 -15.79 6.28 28.66
C ALA A 187 -16.08 7.34 27.57
N TRP A 188 -15.03 7.81 26.90
CA TRP A 188 -15.10 8.84 25.85
C TRP A 188 -15.68 10.18 26.30
N GLU A 189 -15.43 10.57 27.55
CA GLU A 189 -15.75 11.90 28.08
C GLU A 189 -14.47 12.70 28.29
N LEU A 190 -14.56 14.02 28.10
CA LEU A 190 -13.50 14.99 28.37
C LEU A 190 -14.00 16.01 29.39
N GLY A 191 -13.18 16.36 30.38
CA GLY A 191 -13.44 17.46 31.29
C GLY A 191 -12.84 17.30 32.68
N ASP A 192 -13.06 18.29 33.55
CA ASP A 192 -12.37 18.36 34.85
C ASP A 192 -13.23 17.83 36.01
N SER A 193 -14.48 17.44 35.72
CA SER A 193 -15.40 16.88 36.71
C SER A 193 -16.45 15.99 36.06
N ASN A 194 -16.88 14.96 36.79
CA ASN A 194 -17.85 13.95 36.34
C ASN A 194 -19.17 14.61 35.87
N PRO A 195 -19.49 14.60 34.56
CA PRO A 195 -20.76 15.12 34.10
C PRO A 195 -21.90 14.24 34.65
N SER A 196 -22.95 14.89 35.17
CA SER A 196 -24.14 14.19 35.71
C SER A 196 -24.84 13.30 34.66
N LEU A 197 -24.59 13.58 33.37
CA LEU A 197 -25.21 12.96 32.21
C LEU A 197 -24.15 12.16 31.43
N ALA A 198 -24.06 10.86 31.72
CA ALA A 198 -23.29 9.93 30.90
C ALA A 198 -24.15 9.42 29.72
N LYS A 199 -23.49 9.05 28.62
CA LYS A 199 -24.14 8.34 27.51
C LYS A 199 -24.83 7.07 28.03
N SER A 200 -25.89 6.62 27.37
CA SER A 200 -26.63 5.42 27.78
C SER A 200 -27.03 4.58 26.57
N GLY A 201 -27.15 3.28 26.77
CA GLY A 201 -27.42 2.31 25.72
C GLY A 201 -26.16 1.92 24.93
N ARG A 202 -26.23 0.75 24.28
CA ARG A 202 -25.15 0.19 23.45
C ARG A 202 -25.40 0.51 21.99
N ARG A 203 -24.38 0.99 21.26
CA ARG A 203 -24.48 1.25 19.82
C ARG A 203 -24.14 0.02 18.98
N THR A 204 -24.81 -0.11 17.85
CA THR A 204 -24.48 -1.07 16.79
C THR A 204 -24.43 -0.32 15.46
N TRP A 205 -23.49 -0.66 14.61
CA TRP A 205 -23.33 -0.08 13.27
C TRP A 205 -23.38 -1.19 12.23
N ASP A 206 -24.26 -1.03 11.25
CA ASP A 206 -24.26 -1.87 10.04
C ASP A 206 -23.63 -1.07 8.90
N LEU A 207 -22.47 -1.55 8.42
CA LEU A 207 -21.66 -0.91 7.38
C LEU A 207 -21.71 -1.72 6.09
N LYS A 208 -21.86 -1.02 4.97
CA LYS A 208 -21.73 -1.59 3.63
C LYS A 208 -20.90 -0.65 2.77
N PHE A 209 -19.92 -1.19 2.05
CA PHE A 209 -19.10 -0.45 1.11
C PHE A 209 -19.20 -1.16 -0.22
N SER A 210 -19.62 -0.43 -1.25
CA SER A 210 -19.66 -0.93 -2.62
C SER A 210 -18.44 -0.43 -3.39
N TYR A 211 -17.99 -1.22 -4.36
CA TYR A 211 -16.90 -0.86 -5.27
C TYR A 211 -15.54 -0.59 -4.61
N VAL A 212 -15.16 -1.39 -3.62
CA VAL A 212 -13.82 -1.34 -2.99
C VAL A 212 -12.82 -2.07 -3.90
N ASP A 213 -11.66 -1.45 -4.13
CA ASP A 213 -10.57 -2.06 -4.89
C ASP A 213 -9.99 -3.27 -4.15
N ASP A 214 -9.52 -4.29 -4.88
CA ASP A 214 -8.99 -5.49 -4.24
C ASP A 214 -7.68 -5.25 -3.48
N GLY A 215 -6.87 -4.26 -3.89
CA GLY A 215 -5.64 -3.88 -3.21
C GLY A 215 -5.87 -3.19 -1.87
N ASP A 216 -7.00 -2.50 -1.72
CA ASP A 216 -7.42 -1.92 -0.45
C ASP A 216 -8.01 -2.96 0.51
N LEU A 217 -8.55 -4.06 -0.03
CA LEU A 217 -9.26 -5.06 0.74
C LEU A 217 -8.37 -6.23 1.15
N PHE A 218 -7.67 -6.85 0.21
CA PHE A 218 -6.91 -8.09 0.42
C PHE A 218 -5.40 -7.85 0.35
N GLY A 219 -4.63 -8.71 1.00
CA GLY A 219 -3.18 -8.68 0.87
C GLY A 219 -2.71 -9.23 -0.46
N SER A 220 -1.53 -8.79 -0.93
CA SER A 220 -0.95 -9.25 -2.20
C SER A 220 -0.82 -10.78 -2.26
N ASN A 221 -0.58 -11.40 -1.10
CA ASN A 221 -0.46 -12.85 -0.97
C ASN A 221 -1.80 -13.62 -1.02
N GLN A 222 -2.92 -12.91 -0.94
CA GLN A 222 -4.28 -13.46 -1.03
C GLN A 222 -4.93 -13.15 -2.38
N MET A 223 -4.35 -12.24 -3.16
CA MET A 223 -4.80 -11.89 -4.49
C MET A 223 -4.36 -12.96 -5.50
N LEU A 224 -5.24 -13.28 -6.45
CA LEU A 224 -4.91 -14.13 -7.60
C LEU A 224 -4.18 -13.35 -8.70
N SER A 225 -4.00 -12.04 -8.54
CA SER A 225 -3.26 -11.19 -9.48
C SER A 225 -1.75 -11.23 -9.17
N LYS A 226 -0.93 -11.42 -10.20
CA LYS A 226 0.54 -11.35 -10.11
C LYS A 226 1.05 -9.91 -10.15
N THR A 227 0.43 -8.99 -9.43
CA THR A 227 0.84 -7.59 -9.42
C THR A 227 2.02 -7.40 -8.45
N ILE A 228 3.05 -6.69 -8.91
CA ILE A 228 4.19 -6.28 -8.08
C ILE A 228 3.73 -5.06 -7.30
N ASN A 229 3.63 -5.18 -5.98
CA ASN A 229 3.19 -4.09 -5.11
C ASN A 229 4.38 -3.17 -4.81
N THR A 230 4.33 -1.91 -5.25
CA THR A 230 5.29 -0.88 -4.84
C THR A 230 4.83 -0.19 -3.54
N PHE A 231 5.73 0.57 -2.91
CA PHE A 231 5.53 1.17 -1.57
C PHE A 231 4.38 2.21 -1.51
N THR A 232 3.82 2.58 -2.66
CA THR A 232 2.76 3.59 -2.79
C THR A 232 1.39 3.02 -3.17
N GLY A 233 1.24 1.68 -3.23
CA GLY A 233 0.03 1.01 -3.73
C GLY A 233 0.07 0.77 -5.24
N LEU A 234 -1.01 0.19 -5.79
CA LEU A 234 -1.11 -0.16 -7.21
C LEU A 234 -1.07 1.09 -8.11
N GLU A 235 0.09 1.43 -8.65
CA GLU A 235 0.26 2.52 -9.62
C GLU A 235 0.36 1.99 -11.06
N THR A 236 0.16 2.86 -12.05
CA THR A 236 0.29 2.49 -13.48
C THR A 236 1.67 1.93 -13.86
N SER A 237 2.70 2.17 -13.03
CA SER A 237 4.03 1.58 -13.16
C SER A 237 4.10 0.11 -12.75
N ASP A 238 3.14 -0.40 -12.00
CA ASP A 238 3.14 -1.80 -11.54
C ASP A 238 2.74 -2.79 -12.66
N TYR A 239 2.41 -2.26 -13.84
CA TYR A 239 2.17 -2.99 -15.09
C TYR A 239 3.38 -3.01 -16.02
N THR A 240 4.46 -2.30 -15.71
CA THR A 240 5.61 -2.22 -16.63
C THR A 240 6.53 -3.43 -16.47
N VAL A 241 6.58 -4.25 -17.51
CA VAL A 241 7.67 -5.21 -17.74
C VAL A 241 8.98 -4.44 -17.62
N GLY A 242 9.82 -4.82 -16.65
CA GLY A 242 11.15 -4.24 -16.48
C GLY A 242 11.99 -4.58 -17.71
N TRP A 243 12.37 -3.56 -18.46
CA TRP A 243 13.31 -3.68 -19.58
C TRP A 243 14.73 -3.60 -19.05
N VAL A 244 15.53 -4.61 -19.33
CA VAL A 244 16.95 -4.66 -18.93
C VAL A 244 17.80 -4.60 -20.20
N GLU A 245 18.78 -3.69 -20.23
CA GLU A 245 19.70 -3.56 -21.35
C GLU A 245 20.47 -4.87 -21.59
N VAL A 246 20.47 -5.34 -22.83
CA VAL A 246 21.18 -6.56 -23.21
C VAL A 246 22.66 -6.26 -23.36
N ALA A 247 23.51 -7.00 -22.64
CA ALA A 247 24.96 -6.88 -22.78
C ALA A 247 25.41 -7.30 -24.20
N TRP A 248 26.06 -6.39 -24.92
CA TRP A 248 26.60 -6.65 -26.26
C TRP A 248 28.00 -7.24 -26.18
N THR A 249 28.25 -8.34 -26.90
CA THR A 249 29.59 -8.93 -27.07
C THR A 249 30.02 -8.87 -28.54
N GLY A 250 31.24 -8.39 -28.81
CA GLY A 250 31.84 -8.32 -30.15
C GLY A 250 32.21 -6.91 -30.63
N ASP A 251 33.10 -6.85 -31.61
CA ASP A 251 33.49 -5.64 -32.33
C ASP A 251 32.57 -5.44 -33.55
N CYS A 252 32.37 -4.19 -33.98
CA CYS A 252 31.66 -3.90 -35.23
C CYS A 252 32.51 -4.38 -36.42
N PHE A 253 32.08 -5.45 -37.09
CA PHE A 253 32.62 -5.83 -38.39
C PHE A 253 31.98 -4.99 -39.51
N THR A 254 32.77 -4.61 -40.49
CA THR A 254 32.25 -4.05 -41.74
C THR A 254 31.51 -5.17 -42.49
N PRO A 255 30.23 -5.01 -42.85
CA PRO A 255 29.61 -5.94 -43.78
C PRO A 255 30.40 -5.88 -45.09
N THR A 256 30.63 -7.04 -45.71
CA THR A 256 31.14 -7.12 -47.08
C THR A 256 30.27 -6.23 -47.95
N ALA A 257 30.83 -5.11 -48.40
CA ALA A 257 30.14 -4.00 -49.08
C ALA A 257 29.66 -4.39 -50.48
N ASN A 258 28.78 -5.37 -50.58
CA ASN A 258 28.05 -5.62 -51.82
C ASN A 258 26.92 -4.60 -51.91
N GLY A 259 27.17 -3.49 -52.62
CA GLY A 259 26.15 -2.50 -53.02
C GLY A 259 26.21 -1.12 -52.36
N TYR A 260 27.06 -0.91 -51.34
CA TYR A 260 27.24 0.41 -50.70
C TYR A 260 28.51 1.09 -51.19
N GLU A 261 28.40 2.39 -51.50
CA GLU A 261 29.53 3.24 -51.87
C GLU A 261 30.29 3.73 -50.63
N THR A 262 29.56 4.10 -49.58
CA THR A 262 30.14 4.45 -48.27
C THR A 262 29.36 3.77 -47.15
N PHE A 263 30.10 3.35 -46.12
CA PHE A 263 29.56 2.75 -44.91
C PHE A 263 30.46 3.16 -43.74
N ASP A 264 30.12 4.29 -43.14
CA ASP A 264 30.96 5.01 -42.19
C ASP A 264 30.27 5.14 -40.83
N GLU A 265 31.01 5.61 -39.81
CA GLU A 265 30.50 5.82 -38.44
C GLU A 265 29.89 4.57 -37.78
N VAL A 266 30.34 3.38 -38.19
CA VAL A 266 29.83 2.10 -37.71
C VAL A 266 30.17 1.92 -36.23
N SER A 267 29.13 1.90 -35.41
CA SER A 267 29.22 1.69 -33.97
C SER A 267 28.14 0.74 -33.49
N ARG A 268 28.12 0.46 -32.18
CA ARG A 268 27.04 -0.33 -31.56
C ARG A 268 25.69 0.40 -31.58
N THR A 269 25.73 1.73 -31.58
CA THR A 269 24.55 2.57 -31.49
C THR A 269 24.10 3.09 -32.85
N GLY A 270 24.82 2.83 -33.95
CA GLY A 270 24.42 3.36 -35.25
C GLY A 270 25.45 3.21 -36.36
N PHE A 271 25.06 3.66 -37.56
CA PHE A 271 25.90 3.73 -38.76
C PHE A 271 25.34 4.72 -39.79
N HIS A 272 26.19 5.12 -40.72
CA HIS A 272 25.83 5.94 -41.89
C HIS A 272 26.12 5.17 -43.18
N ALA A 273 25.14 5.09 -44.08
CA ALA A 273 25.25 4.29 -45.29
C ALA A 273 24.79 5.06 -46.54
N PHE A 274 25.61 5.01 -47.60
CA PHE A 274 25.24 5.46 -48.94
C PHE A 274 25.19 4.28 -49.91
N HIS A 275 24.00 3.98 -50.43
CA HIS A 275 23.78 2.95 -51.42
C HIS A 275 23.92 3.53 -52.83
N HIS A 276 24.64 2.84 -53.74
CA HIS A 276 24.76 3.25 -55.14
C HIS A 276 24.01 2.28 -56.06
N GLN A 277 23.39 2.82 -57.10
CA GLN A 277 22.58 2.11 -58.12
C GLN A 277 23.20 0.76 -58.55
N ALA A 278 22.79 -0.32 -57.92
CA ALA A 278 23.10 -1.68 -58.33
C ALA A 278 21.81 -2.52 -58.28
N PRO A 279 21.47 -3.26 -59.36
CA PRO A 279 20.35 -4.19 -59.32
C PRO A 279 20.60 -5.30 -58.29
N GLY A 280 19.84 -5.31 -57.20
CA GLY A 280 19.93 -6.32 -56.14
C GLY A 280 19.56 -5.77 -54.77
N GLY A 281 19.26 -6.65 -53.82
CA GLY A 281 19.07 -6.26 -52.42
C GLY A 281 20.42 -6.05 -51.74
N SER A 282 20.59 -4.91 -51.08
CA SER A 282 21.79 -4.58 -50.30
C SER A 282 21.48 -4.67 -48.80
N THR A 283 22.45 -5.11 -48.00
CA THR A 283 22.26 -5.32 -46.56
C THR A 283 23.27 -4.50 -45.77
N ALA A 284 22.80 -3.66 -44.86
CA ALA A 284 23.62 -2.86 -43.95
C ALA A 284 23.28 -3.22 -42.50
N GLY A 285 24.18 -3.87 -41.79
CA GLY A 285 23.91 -4.32 -40.41
C GLY A 285 24.83 -3.64 -39.41
N THR A 286 24.34 -3.48 -38.18
CA THR A 286 25.26 -3.35 -37.05
C THR A 286 25.80 -4.74 -36.73
N ALA A 287 27.11 -4.91 -36.84
CA ALA A 287 27.74 -6.22 -36.74
C ALA A 287 27.88 -6.75 -35.30
N ALA A 288 27.07 -6.26 -34.38
CA ALA A 288 27.12 -6.69 -33.01
C ALA A 288 26.24 -7.93 -32.82
N THR A 289 26.81 -8.92 -32.14
CA THR A 289 26.15 -10.20 -31.91
C THR A 289 25.35 -10.10 -30.62
N ILE A 290 24.06 -10.42 -30.71
CA ILE A 290 23.14 -10.43 -29.57
C ILE A 290 22.95 -11.90 -29.20
N ASN A 291 23.16 -12.22 -27.92
CA ASN A 291 22.81 -13.53 -27.39
C ASN A 291 21.29 -13.53 -27.19
N ILE A 292 20.57 -14.23 -28.06
CA ILE A 292 19.12 -14.34 -28.00
C ILE A 292 18.74 -15.61 -27.25
N ILE A 293 17.80 -15.48 -26.32
CA ILE A 293 17.29 -16.56 -25.47
C ILE A 293 15.86 -16.87 -25.91
N SER A 294 15.56 -18.14 -26.17
CA SER A 294 14.19 -18.58 -26.51
C SER A 294 13.20 -18.22 -25.40
N GLY A 295 12.02 -17.77 -25.80
CA GLY A 295 10.92 -17.38 -24.92
C GLY A 295 11.06 -15.98 -24.31
N VAL A 296 12.18 -15.28 -24.53
CA VAL A 296 12.38 -13.93 -24.00
C VAL A 296 11.79 -12.89 -24.96
N LEU A 297 11.12 -11.89 -24.39
CA LEU A 297 10.61 -10.72 -25.10
C LEU A 297 11.75 -9.72 -25.28
N TYR A 298 11.92 -9.17 -26.47
CA TYR A 298 12.94 -8.17 -26.78
C TYR A 298 12.27 -6.89 -27.26
N ARG A 299 12.77 -5.75 -26.80
CA ARG A 299 12.46 -4.42 -27.32
C ARG A 299 13.72 -3.85 -27.96
N VAL A 300 13.58 -3.31 -29.17
CA VAL A 300 14.65 -2.59 -29.84
C VAL A 300 14.15 -1.22 -30.24
N THR A 301 14.91 -0.20 -29.87
CA THR A 301 14.63 1.20 -30.24
C THR A 301 15.80 1.76 -31.02
N PHE A 302 15.53 2.65 -31.98
CA PHE A 302 16.55 3.33 -32.79
C PHE A 302 15.95 4.56 -33.47
N ASN A 303 16.81 5.48 -33.88
CA ASN A 303 16.46 6.62 -34.72
C ASN A 303 16.89 6.35 -36.16
N LEU A 304 16.01 6.62 -37.12
CA LEU A 304 16.30 6.53 -38.54
C LEU A 304 16.18 7.94 -39.14
N SER A 305 17.21 8.36 -39.88
CA SER A 305 17.15 9.58 -40.69
C SER A 305 17.35 9.28 -42.17
N LEU A 306 16.45 9.79 -42.99
CA LEU A 306 16.42 9.60 -44.45
C LEU A 306 16.60 10.95 -45.14
N ASP A 307 17.62 11.08 -46.00
CA ASP A 307 17.74 12.26 -46.85
C ASP A 307 16.81 12.13 -48.07
N LEU A 308 15.57 12.57 -47.91
CA LEU A 308 14.55 12.57 -48.95
C LEU A 308 14.79 13.62 -50.04
N SER A 309 15.78 14.53 -49.91
CA SER A 309 16.03 15.58 -50.91
C SER A 309 16.45 15.02 -52.28
N SER A 310 16.88 13.75 -52.30
CA SER A 310 17.27 13.00 -53.49
C SER A 310 16.18 12.04 -54.02
N PHE A 311 14.99 11.94 -53.38
CA PHE A 311 13.96 10.93 -53.68
C PHE A 311 12.55 11.49 -53.95
N PRO A 312 12.05 11.42 -55.20
CA PRO A 312 10.66 11.76 -55.50
C PRO A 312 9.64 10.63 -55.21
N SER A 313 10.08 9.39 -54.92
CA SER A 313 9.19 8.21 -54.83
C SER A 313 8.81 7.75 -53.40
N GLY A 314 9.47 8.27 -52.35
CA GLY A 314 8.98 8.20 -50.95
C GLY A 314 8.90 6.82 -50.30
N ILE A 315 9.68 5.83 -50.73
CA ILE A 315 9.66 4.48 -50.15
C ILE A 315 10.80 4.32 -49.14
N ALA A 316 10.45 4.03 -47.88
CA ALA A 316 11.39 3.80 -46.78
C ALA A 316 12.13 2.43 -46.87
N PRO A 317 13.33 2.31 -46.27
CA PRO A 317 14.03 1.03 -46.11
C PRO A 317 13.23 0.03 -45.25
N ASP A 318 13.52 -1.26 -45.41
CA ASP A 318 12.83 -2.36 -44.72
C ASP A 318 13.73 -2.95 -43.64
N ILE A 319 13.20 -3.25 -42.46
CA ILE A 319 14.04 -3.65 -41.32
C ILE A 319 13.82 -5.15 -41.08
N ASP A 320 14.91 -5.93 -41.05
CA ASP A 320 14.83 -7.39 -40.95
C ASP A 320 15.95 -7.96 -40.06
N LEU A 321 15.56 -8.79 -39.09
CA LEU A 321 16.48 -9.48 -38.19
C LEU A 321 17.02 -10.75 -38.86
N LYS A 322 18.31 -10.76 -39.20
CA LYS A 322 18.93 -11.94 -39.82
C LYS A 322 19.71 -12.77 -38.81
N HIS A 323 19.32 -14.03 -38.75
CA HIS A 323 20.03 -15.04 -38.00
C HIS A 323 21.34 -15.45 -38.74
N SER A 324 22.44 -15.63 -37.98
CA SER A 324 23.79 -15.83 -38.54
C SER A 324 24.02 -17.24 -39.11
N VAL A 325 23.16 -18.22 -38.81
CA VAL A 325 23.37 -19.63 -39.20
C VAL A 325 22.12 -20.26 -39.84
N GLY A 326 21.91 -20.01 -41.14
CA GLY A 326 21.37 -21.02 -42.06
C GLY A 326 19.97 -21.60 -41.86
N GLY A 327 19.01 -20.92 -41.24
CA GLY A 327 17.62 -21.41 -41.24
C GLY A 327 16.61 -20.54 -40.50
N GLN A 328 15.64 -20.03 -41.27
CA GLN A 328 14.43 -19.28 -40.88
C GLN A 328 14.63 -17.80 -40.50
N SER A 329 13.95 -16.92 -41.23
CA SER A 329 13.75 -15.51 -40.87
C SER A 329 12.82 -15.43 -39.66
N ILE A 330 13.20 -14.65 -38.65
CA ILE A 330 12.25 -14.27 -37.59
C ILE A 330 11.24 -13.35 -38.27
N THR A 331 10.06 -13.89 -38.57
CA THR A 331 9.00 -13.10 -39.20
C THR A 331 8.42 -12.21 -38.11
N VAL A 332 8.85 -10.95 -38.09
CA VAL A 332 8.25 -9.93 -37.23
C VAL A 332 6.87 -9.63 -37.81
N GLU A 333 5.81 -10.20 -37.23
CA GLU A 333 4.45 -9.80 -37.57
C GLU A 333 4.26 -8.32 -37.21
N GLY A 334 4.24 -7.46 -38.23
CA GLY A 334 3.94 -6.03 -38.07
C GLY A 334 5.11 -5.06 -38.25
N ALA A 335 6.24 -5.46 -38.88
CA ALA A 335 7.34 -4.55 -39.22
C ALA A 335 6.79 -3.28 -39.91
N GLN A 336 6.77 -2.17 -39.16
CA GLN A 336 6.39 -0.88 -39.67
C GLN A 336 7.43 -0.43 -40.70
N ARG A 337 6.96 0.08 -41.84
CA ARG A 337 7.80 0.84 -42.78
C ARG A 337 8.21 2.13 -42.07
N ALA A 338 9.40 2.16 -41.50
CA ALA A 338 9.91 3.27 -40.70
C ALA A 338 10.00 4.56 -41.53
N ILE A 339 9.42 5.65 -41.05
CA ILE A 339 9.62 7.01 -41.59
C ILE A 339 10.64 7.70 -40.68
N ASP A 340 11.38 8.69 -41.21
CA ASP A 340 12.31 9.56 -40.47
C ASP A 340 11.82 9.86 -39.03
N GLY A 341 12.63 9.52 -38.02
CA GLY A 341 12.27 9.64 -36.60
C GLY A 341 12.65 8.45 -35.71
N SER A 342 12.04 8.40 -34.52
CA SER A 342 12.26 7.36 -33.51
C SER A 342 11.37 6.15 -33.76
N ASN A 343 11.95 4.96 -33.71
CA ASN A 343 11.32 3.70 -34.06
C ASN A 343 11.47 2.69 -32.92
N GLU A 344 10.46 1.84 -32.75
CA GLU A 344 10.41 0.76 -31.77
C GLU A 344 9.89 -0.52 -32.43
N PHE A 345 10.50 -1.65 -32.11
CA PHE A 345 9.93 -2.96 -32.41
C PHE A 345 10.09 -3.92 -31.23
N ILE A 346 9.07 -4.77 -31.06
CA ILE A 346 9.01 -5.76 -29.99
C ILE A 346 8.84 -7.14 -30.63
N PHE A 347 9.64 -8.11 -30.21
CA PHE A 347 9.56 -9.48 -30.72
C PHE A 347 9.89 -10.52 -29.64
N THR A 348 9.36 -11.73 -29.78
CA THR A 348 9.75 -12.88 -28.96
C THR A 348 10.61 -13.81 -29.80
N ALA A 349 11.77 -14.19 -29.27
CA ALA A 349 12.60 -15.18 -29.93
C ALA A 349 12.11 -16.59 -29.59
N ASN A 350 11.92 -17.45 -30.58
CA ASN A 350 11.47 -18.82 -30.34
C ASN A 350 12.61 -19.85 -30.40
N ASP A 351 13.82 -19.46 -30.81
CA ASP A 351 14.95 -20.37 -31.05
C ASP A 351 15.90 -20.45 -29.84
N THR A 352 16.35 -21.66 -29.50
CA THR A 352 16.90 -22.02 -28.18
C THR A 352 18.39 -21.79 -28.00
N ASP A 353 19.18 -21.60 -29.06
CA ASP A 353 20.65 -21.57 -28.92
C ASP A 353 21.37 -20.75 -30.01
N THR A 354 21.12 -19.43 -30.11
CA THR A 354 21.76 -18.67 -31.19
C THR A 354 22.24 -17.25 -30.84
N THR A 355 23.45 -16.97 -31.28
CA THR A 355 23.99 -15.64 -31.56
C THR A 355 23.33 -15.07 -32.83
N SER A 356 22.56 -14.00 -32.70
CA SER A 356 21.94 -13.32 -33.85
C SER A 356 22.55 -11.95 -34.10
N SER A 357 22.44 -11.46 -35.33
CA SER A 357 22.87 -10.10 -35.69
C SER A 357 21.66 -9.25 -36.04
N LEU A 358 21.63 -8.02 -35.52
CA LEU A 358 20.65 -7.03 -35.94
C LEU A 358 21.08 -6.48 -37.30
N VAL A 359 20.25 -6.67 -38.33
CA VAL A 359 20.53 -6.20 -39.68
C VAL A 359 19.45 -5.20 -40.10
N PHE A 360 19.84 -4.17 -40.84
CA PHE A 360 18.91 -3.27 -41.49
C PHE A 360 18.99 -3.55 -42.99
N LEU A 361 17.87 -3.89 -43.62
CA LEU A 361 17.89 -4.18 -45.06
C LEU A 361 17.53 -2.93 -45.84
N HIS A 362 18.20 -2.76 -46.97
CA HIS A 362 17.72 -1.82 -47.96
C HIS A 362 17.35 -2.60 -49.22
N TYR A 363 16.05 -2.82 -49.42
CA TYR A 363 15.53 -3.58 -50.53
C TYR A 363 14.84 -2.69 -51.56
N TYR A 364 15.58 -1.86 -52.32
CA TYR A 364 14.96 -1.07 -53.41
C TYR A 364 15.89 -0.85 -54.62
N GLY A 365 15.23 -0.49 -55.74
CA GLY A 365 15.73 -0.54 -57.11
C GLY A 365 16.84 0.44 -57.48
N GLU A 366 16.97 0.75 -58.77
CA GLU A 366 18.10 1.44 -59.41
C GLU A 366 18.34 2.90 -58.95
N GLU A 367 18.06 3.31 -57.72
CA GLU A 367 18.28 4.67 -57.20
C GLU A 367 19.21 4.68 -55.97
N SER A 368 20.08 5.68 -55.87
CA SER A 368 21.06 5.83 -54.79
C SER A 368 20.44 6.47 -53.56
N SER A 369 20.64 5.91 -52.36
CA SER A 369 20.05 6.40 -51.10
C SER A 369 21.06 6.70 -50.02
N LEU A 370 20.80 7.75 -49.23
CA LEU A 370 21.54 8.07 -48.01
C LEU A 370 20.63 7.89 -46.79
N PHE A 371 21.08 7.11 -45.82
CA PHE A 371 20.38 6.96 -44.55
C PHE A 371 21.34 6.81 -43.38
N THR A 372 20.88 7.24 -42.21
CA THR A 372 21.58 7.14 -40.94
C THR A 372 20.70 6.40 -39.94
N VAL A 373 21.27 5.39 -39.28
CA VAL A 373 20.66 4.77 -38.11
C VAL A 373 21.46 5.19 -36.89
N SER A 374 20.81 5.71 -35.86
CA SER A 374 21.46 6.08 -34.59
C SER A 374 20.66 5.59 -33.39
N ASP A 375 21.24 5.72 -32.19
CA ASP A 375 20.60 5.45 -30.90
C ASP A 375 19.97 4.05 -30.80
N ILE A 376 20.65 3.03 -31.33
CA ILE A 376 20.20 1.64 -31.22
C ILE A 376 20.32 1.16 -29.78
N PHE A 377 19.20 0.82 -29.15
CA PHE A 377 19.13 0.15 -27.85
C PHE A 377 18.37 -1.16 -27.97
N ILE A 378 18.82 -2.17 -27.22
CA ILE A 378 18.18 -3.48 -27.14
C ILE A 378 18.00 -3.83 -25.68
N GLU A 379 16.77 -4.15 -25.32
CA GLU A 379 16.42 -4.53 -23.96
C GLU A 379 15.64 -5.85 -24.00
N THR A 380 15.91 -6.72 -23.04
CA THR A 380 15.05 -7.87 -22.77
C THR A 380 13.96 -7.46 -21.81
N GLY A 381 12.71 -7.78 -22.16
CA GLY A 381 11.63 -7.85 -21.21
C GLY A 381 11.92 -9.03 -20.30
N THR A 382 12.26 -8.73 -19.05
CA THR A 382 12.24 -9.77 -18.03
C THR A 382 10.78 -10.17 -17.87
N ASP A 383 10.40 -11.38 -18.31
CA ASP A 383 9.20 -11.98 -17.77
C ASP A 383 9.49 -12.13 -16.28
N ILE A 384 8.85 -11.30 -15.45
CA ILE A 384 9.02 -11.28 -13.98
C ILE A 384 8.34 -12.51 -13.39
N THR A 385 8.46 -13.65 -14.06
CA THR A 385 8.04 -14.98 -13.59
C THR A 385 9.19 -15.70 -12.91
N GLY A 386 10.39 -15.10 -12.85
CA GLY A 386 11.59 -15.70 -12.27
C GLY A 386 12.27 -14.91 -11.15
N ILE A 387 11.80 -13.70 -10.83
CA ILE A 387 12.22 -13.06 -9.58
C ILE A 387 11.30 -13.64 -8.50
N ASP A 388 11.82 -14.66 -7.82
CA ASP A 388 11.34 -15.19 -6.54
C ASP A 388 11.53 -14.13 -5.42
N GLU A 389 11.27 -12.85 -5.72
CA GLU A 389 11.11 -11.81 -4.72
C GLU A 389 9.71 -12.02 -4.18
N GLY A 390 9.66 -12.89 -3.15
CA GLY A 390 8.45 -13.15 -2.41
C GLY A 390 7.73 -11.85 -2.07
N PHE A 391 6.40 -11.93 -1.96
CA PHE A 391 5.53 -10.80 -1.66
C PHE A 391 6.20 -9.74 -0.77
N ASN A 392 6.33 -8.50 -1.29
CA ASN A 392 6.93 -7.37 -0.57
C ASN A 392 6.28 -7.13 0.80
N TYR A 393 5.02 -7.56 0.93
CA TYR A 393 4.24 -7.45 2.15
C TYR A 393 3.72 -8.82 2.59
N ASN A 394 3.75 -9.05 3.89
CA ASN A 394 3.13 -10.22 4.51
C ASN A 394 1.84 -9.79 5.24
N LEU A 395 1.07 -10.76 5.71
CA LEU A 395 -0.20 -10.53 6.40
C LEU A 395 -0.12 -9.58 7.63
N LEU A 396 1.07 -9.37 8.20
CA LEU A 396 1.29 -8.50 9.35
C LEU A 396 1.70 -7.07 8.96
N THR A 397 2.32 -6.88 7.79
CA THR A 397 2.90 -5.61 7.35
C THR A 397 2.14 -4.93 6.21
N ASP A 398 1.29 -5.67 5.50
CA ASP A 398 0.49 -5.16 4.38
C ASP A 398 -0.59 -4.16 4.85
N ILE A 399 -0.89 -3.13 4.05
CA ILE A 399 -1.67 -1.95 4.44
C ILE A 399 -3.18 -2.05 4.16
N ASN A 400 -3.65 -3.18 3.64
CA ASN A 400 -5.07 -3.41 3.33
C ASN A 400 -5.94 -3.70 4.57
N PHE A 401 -7.27 -3.66 4.38
CA PHE A 401 -8.26 -3.90 5.43
C PHE A 401 -8.12 -5.28 6.10
N PHE A 402 -7.90 -6.35 5.33
CA PHE A 402 -7.80 -7.70 5.90
C PHE A 402 -6.57 -7.84 6.79
N SER A 403 -5.43 -7.32 6.38
CA SER A 403 -4.19 -7.37 7.16
C SER A 403 -4.26 -6.45 8.38
N GLN A 404 -4.66 -5.20 8.20
CA GLN A 404 -4.63 -4.19 9.26
C GLN A 404 -5.77 -4.32 10.26
N VAL A 405 -6.97 -4.70 9.83
CA VAL A 405 -8.17 -4.74 10.68
C VAL A 405 -8.56 -6.18 10.99
N TRP A 406 -8.88 -6.99 9.99
CA TRP A 406 -9.49 -8.29 10.22
C TRP A 406 -8.54 -9.29 10.89
N HIS A 407 -7.30 -9.40 10.41
CA HIS A 407 -6.31 -10.33 10.93
C HIS A 407 -5.83 -9.91 12.32
N LYS A 408 -5.48 -8.63 12.50
CA LYS A 408 -5.03 -8.09 13.78
C LYS A 408 -6.13 -8.08 14.86
N THR A 409 -7.41 -8.16 14.48
CA THR A 409 -8.51 -8.39 15.42
C THR A 409 -8.83 -9.86 15.65
N LEU A 410 -8.04 -10.79 15.09
CA LEU A 410 -8.27 -12.24 15.13
C LEU A 410 -9.66 -12.63 14.66
N GLY A 411 -10.04 -12.12 13.48
CA GLY A 411 -11.37 -12.32 12.91
C GLY A 411 -12.48 -11.64 13.71
N GLY A 412 -12.14 -10.54 14.40
CA GLY A 412 -13.06 -9.74 15.20
C GLY A 412 -13.26 -10.17 16.65
N THR A 413 -12.44 -11.10 17.15
CA THR A 413 -12.42 -11.51 18.56
C THR A 413 -11.92 -10.39 19.48
N LEU A 414 -10.87 -9.68 19.04
CA LEU A 414 -10.27 -8.59 19.80
C LEU A 414 -11.03 -7.27 19.58
N PRO A 415 -11.24 -6.47 20.65
CA PRO A 415 -11.84 -5.16 20.51
C PRO A 415 -10.90 -4.17 19.83
N PHE A 416 -11.46 -3.07 19.32
CA PHE A 416 -10.72 -1.96 18.72
C PHE A 416 -11.47 -0.64 18.94
N ILE A 417 -10.82 0.50 18.70
CA ILE A 417 -11.50 1.79 18.73
C ILE A 417 -12.06 2.08 17.34
N PHE A 418 -13.33 2.44 17.27
CA PHE A 418 -14.03 2.77 16.05
C PHE A 418 -14.45 4.23 16.04
N GLN A 419 -14.22 4.89 14.90
CA GLN A 419 -14.67 6.25 14.61
C GLN A 419 -15.47 6.20 13.29
N PRO A 420 -16.80 6.44 13.30
CA PRO A 420 -17.64 6.35 12.10
C PRO A 420 -17.28 7.38 11.01
N ASP A 421 -16.69 8.50 11.39
CA ASP A 421 -16.33 9.61 10.51
C ASP A 421 -14.97 10.15 10.92
N SER A 422 -13.94 9.89 10.12
CA SER A 422 -12.55 10.27 10.36
C SER A 422 -12.32 11.78 10.43
N SER A 423 -13.26 12.58 9.89
CA SER A 423 -13.20 14.04 9.91
C SER A 423 -13.80 14.64 11.18
N ASN A 424 -14.51 13.84 11.97
CA ASN A 424 -15.22 14.28 13.16
C ASN A 424 -14.57 13.72 14.43
N ASN A 425 -13.68 14.52 15.03
CA ASN A 425 -12.93 14.16 16.24
C ASN A 425 -13.69 14.50 17.54
N ASN A 426 -15.00 14.71 17.49
CA ASN A 426 -15.76 14.93 18.72
C ASN A 426 -15.76 13.64 19.57
N PRO A 427 -15.65 13.74 20.91
CA PRO A 427 -15.66 12.58 21.81
C PRO A 427 -16.87 11.65 21.68
N ASP A 428 -17.98 12.11 21.11
CA ASP A 428 -19.16 11.28 20.86
C ASP A 428 -19.03 10.33 19.66
N GLN A 429 -18.06 10.56 18.78
CA GLN A 429 -17.78 9.74 17.61
C GLN A 429 -16.91 8.52 17.91
N PHE A 430 -16.34 8.40 19.10
CA PHE A 430 -15.50 7.24 19.44
C PHE A 430 -16.30 6.16 20.18
N ALA A 431 -15.94 4.92 19.93
CA ALA A 431 -16.50 3.73 20.57
C ALA A 431 -15.45 2.63 20.65
N ILE A 432 -15.49 1.80 21.70
CA ILE A 432 -14.77 0.51 21.68
C ILE A 432 -15.74 -0.50 21.08
N CYS A 433 -15.34 -1.16 20.01
CA CYS A 433 -16.20 -2.07 19.26
C CYS A 433 -15.56 -3.44 19.08
N LYS A 434 -16.42 -4.42 18.79
CA LYS A 434 -16.05 -5.70 18.17
C LYS A 434 -16.88 -5.93 16.92
N PHE A 435 -16.39 -6.79 16.04
CA PHE A 435 -17.23 -7.29 14.96
C PHE A 435 -18.30 -8.20 15.55
N LYS A 436 -19.54 -8.02 15.11
CA LYS A 436 -20.63 -8.93 15.43
C LYS A 436 -20.36 -10.27 14.75
N ASP A 437 -20.64 -11.37 15.45
CA ASP A 437 -20.37 -12.73 14.98
C ASP A 437 -20.80 -12.98 13.54
N ASN A 438 -19.87 -13.47 12.71
CA ASN A 438 -20.08 -13.80 11.29
C ASN A 438 -20.66 -12.65 10.43
N SER A 439 -20.38 -11.39 10.79
CA SER A 439 -20.92 -10.24 10.07
C SER A 439 -20.15 -9.86 8.82
N LEU A 440 -18.83 -10.08 8.77
CA LEU A 440 -18.02 -9.73 7.60
C LEU A 440 -18.38 -10.62 6.40
N LYS A 441 -18.74 -9.98 5.30
CA LYS A 441 -18.95 -10.61 4.00
C LYS A 441 -18.28 -9.77 2.92
N ALA A 442 -17.55 -10.43 2.03
CA ALA A 442 -16.97 -9.84 0.84
C ALA A 442 -17.49 -10.58 -0.39
N THR A 443 -18.01 -9.85 -1.38
CA THR A 443 -18.54 -10.42 -2.63
C THR A 443 -17.91 -9.68 -3.80
N GLN A 444 -17.33 -10.40 -4.75
CA GLN A 444 -16.79 -9.79 -5.96
C GLN A 444 -17.95 -9.27 -6.83
N SER A 445 -17.96 -7.96 -7.11
CA SER A 445 -18.98 -7.32 -7.95
C SER A 445 -18.47 -7.08 -9.38
N ALA A 446 -17.16 -6.89 -9.57
CA ALA A 446 -16.50 -6.86 -10.87
C ALA A 446 -15.02 -7.35 -10.78
N PHE A 447 -14.30 -7.36 -11.90
CA PHE A 447 -12.87 -7.69 -11.92
C PHE A 447 -12.09 -6.73 -11.01
N ASN A 448 -11.35 -7.26 -10.03
CA ASN A 448 -10.64 -6.54 -8.96
C ASN A 448 -11.49 -5.57 -8.11
N VAL A 449 -12.81 -5.76 -8.07
CA VAL A 449 -13.72 -4.89 -7.33
C VAL A 449 -14.66 -5.71 -6.46
N TYR A 450 -14.77 -5.34 -5.20
CA TYR A 450 -15.51 -6.05 -4.18
C TYR A 450 -16.52 -5.16 -3.45
N ASP A 451 -17.65 -5.76 -3.09
CA ASP A 451 -18.59 -5.19 -2.14
C ASP A 451 -18.40 -5.87 -0.79
N ILE A 452 -18.24 -5.07 0.27
CA ILE A 452 -18.07 -5.58 1.64
C ILE A 452 -19.22 -5.10 2.54
N SER A 453 -19.63 -5.98 3.45
CA SER A 453 -20.59 -5.64 4.50
C SER A 453 -20.12 -6.20 5.83
N LEU A 454 -20.27 -5.43 6.90
CA LEU A 454 -19.90 -5.85 8.25
C LEU A 454 -20.76 -5.13 9.30
N SER A 455 -20.88 -5.74 10.48
CA SER A 455 -21.66 -5.18 11.59
C SER A 455 -20.77 -5.07 12.82
N LEU A 456 -20.81 -3.93 13.49
CA LEU A 456 -20.03 -3.63 14.69
C LEU A 456 -20.95 -3.47 15.88
N GLU A 457 -20.55 -3.98 17.05
CA GLU A 457 -21.21 -3.71 18.32
C GLU A 457 -20.25 -3.05 19.31
N GLU A 458 -20.75 -2.05 20.03
CA GLU A 458 -20.03 -1.38 21.10
C GLU A 458 -19.87 -2.34 22.30
N VAL A 459 -18.67 -2.42 22.86
CA VAL A 459 -18.35 -3.30 24.00
C VAL A 459 -17.67 -2.52 25.11
N TRP A 460 -17.92 -2.91 26.36
CA TRP A 460 -17.33 -2.29 27.53
C TRP A 460 -17.24 -3.23 28.73
#